data_AF-A0A8J7XYT1-F1
#
_entry.id   AF-A0A8J7XYT1-F1
#
_cell.length_a   1.000
_cell.length_b   1.000
_cell.length_c   1.000
_cell.angle_alpha   90.00
_cell.angle_beta   90.00
_cell.angle_gamma   90.00
#
_symmetry.space_group_name_H-M   'P 1'
#
loop_
_entity.id
_entity.type
_entity.pdbx_description
1 polymer ?
#
loop_
_entity_poly.entity_id
_entity_poly.type
_entity_poly.pdbx_seq_one_letter_code
_entity_poly.pdbx_strand_id
1 'polypeptide(L)' 'WITLYPNVRVLSFGGDIPWFKEKRVSITCCPDGLRPVIFKVERI' A
#
# COMPACT_ATOMS: atom_id res chain seq x y z
N TRP A 1 -3.96 -6.41 7.48
CA TRP A 1 -4.41 -7.06 6.24
C TRP A 1 -5.53 -6.29 5.55
N ILE A 2 -6.61 -5.90 6.25
CA ILE A 2 -7.73 -5.15 5.65
C ILE A 2 -7.31 -3.84 4.95
N THR A 3 -6.34 -3.10 5.51
CA THR A 3 -5.81 -1.87 4.92
C THR A 3 -4.79 -2.11 3.80
N LEU A 4 -4.10 -3.26 3.85
CA LEU A 4 -3.05 -3.63 2.88
C LEU A 4 -3.65 -4.20 1.58
N TYR A 5 -4.69 -5.02 1.69
CA TYR A 5 -5.31 -5.73 0.58
C TYR A 5 -5.73 -4.83 -0.60
N PRO A 6 -6.46 -3.71 -0.42
CA PRO A 6 -6.85 -2.87 -1.55
C PRO A 6 -5.64 -2.27 -2.28
N ASN A 7 -4.61 -1.86 -1.55
CA ASN A 7 -3.39 -1.31 -2.12
C ASN A 7 -2.61 -2.34 -2.93
N VAL A 8 -2.45 -3.55 -2.39
CA VAL A 8 -1.84 -4.67 -3.12
C VAL A 8 -2.63 -4.97 -4.39
N ARG A 9 -3.97 -5.02 -4.30
CA ARG A 9 -4.84 -5.32 -5.45
C ARG A 9 -4.72 -4.28 -6.56
N VAL A 10 -4.73 -2.99 -6.22
CA VAL A 10 -4.54 -1.89 -7.19
C VAL A 10 -3.21 -2.05 -7.91
N LEU A 11 -2.12 -2.24 -7.14
CA LEU A 11 -0.80 -2.45 -7.71
C LEU A 11 -0.77 -3.70 -8.60
N SER A 12 -1.30 -4.84 -8.15
CA SER A 12 -1.32 -6.10 -8.91
C SER A 12 -2.02 -5.99 -10.27
N PHE A 13 -3.06 -5.17 -10.39
CA PHE A 13 -3.74 -4.92 -11.67
C PHE A 13 -3.05 -3.86 -12.54
N GLY A 14 -1.88 -3.39 -12.14
CA GLY A 14 -1.11 -2.37 -12.88
C GLY A 14 -1.58 -0.95 -12.63
N GLY A 15 -2.48 -0.73 -11.67
CA GLY A 15 -2.91 0.60 -11.24
C GLY A 15 -1.86 1.28 -10.36
N ASP A 16 -1.89 2.60 -10.38
CA ASP A 16 -1.06 3.45 -9.53
C ASP A 16 -1.94 4.22 -8.54
N ILE A 17 -1.40 4.52 -7.37
CA ILE A 17 -2.09 5.31 -6.37
C ILE A 17 -1.79 6.79 -6.64
N PRO A 18 -2.81 7.64 -6.89
CA PRO A 18 -2.59 9.01 -7.37
C PRO A 18 -1.96 9.95 -6.32
N TRP A 19 -1.99 9.58 -5.05
CA TRP A 19 -1.51 10.39 -3.92
C TRP A 19 -0.01 10.19 -3.63
N PHE A 20 0.61 9.14 -4.20
CA PHE A 20 2.04 8.88 -4.02
C PHE A 20 2.85 9.46 -5.19
N LYS A 21 4.01 10.07 -4.88
CA LYS A 21 4.93 10.60 -5.90
C LYS A 21 5.60 9.48 -6.71
N GLU A 22 5.93 8.38 -6.04
CA GLU A 22 6.50 7.19 -6.68
C GLU A 22 5.40 6.34 -7.31
N LYS A 23 5.51 6.14 -8.63
CA LYS A 23 4.65 5.19 -9.36
C LYS A 23 4.95 3.77 -8.91
N ARG A 24 3.94 2.90 -8.93
CA ARG A 24 4.03 1.48 -8.55
C ARG A 24 4.38 1.22 -7.09
N VAL A 25 4.27 2.25 -6.24
CA VAL A 25 4.54 2.18 -4.82
C VAL A 25 3.29 2.53 -4.03
N SER A 26 3.05 1.79 -2.96
CA SER A 26 2.07 2.10 -1.93
C SER A 26 2.73 2.02 -0.56
N ILE A 27 2.45 3.01 0.29
CA ILE A 27 2.81 2.95 1.72
C ILE A 27 1.52 2.79 2.50
N THR A 28 1.43 1.76 3.34
CA THR A 28 0.24 1.48 4.14
C THR A 28 0.62 1.09 5.56
N CYS A 29 -0.20 1.51 6.53
CA CYS A 29 -0.06 1.13 7.93
C CYS A 29 -1.14 0.12 8.36
N CYS A 30 -0.81 -0.72 9.35
CA CYS A 30 -1.82 -1.45 10.12
C CYS A 30 -2.78 -0.48 10.83
N PRO A 31 -4.07 -0.82 10.96
CA PRO A 31 -5.03 -0.01 11.72
C PRO A 31 -4.79 -0.07 13.24
N ASP A 32 -3.89 -0.94 13.71
CA ASP A 32 -3.47 -1.02 15.10
C ASP A 32 -2.57 0.17 15.44
N GLY A 33 -3.15 1.19 16.06
CA GLY A 33 -2.45 2.40 16.48
C GLY A 33 -1.49 2.20 17.65
N LEU A 34 -1.62 1.10 18.42
CA LEU A 34 -0.71 0.80 19.54
C LEU A 34 0.61 0.21 19.05
N ARG A 35 0.60 -0.44 17.88
CA ARG A 35 1.77 -1.07 17.26
C ARG A 35 1.78 -0.76 15.77
N PRO A 36 2.23 0.45 15.39
CA PRO A 36 2.25 0.84 13.98
C PRO A 36 3.25 -0.04 13.21
N VAL A 37 2.72 -0.85 12.30
CA VAL A 37 3.52 -1.59 11.32
C VAL A 37 3.27 -0.94 9.96
N ILE A 38 4.34 -0.44 9.35
CA ILE A 38 4.30 0.25 8.07
C ILE A 38 4.85 -0.69 7.01
N PHE A 39 4.10 -0.83 5.92
CA PHE A 39 4.47 -1.63 4.76
C PHE A 39 4.74 -0.70 3.58
N LYS A 40 5.89 -0.88 2.93
CA LYS A 40 6.13 -0.38 1.57
C LYS A 40 5.85 -1.54 0.61
N VAL A 41 4.87 -1.36 -0.27
CA VAL A 41 4.49 -2.33 -1.29
C VAL A 41 4.91 -1.77 -2.63
N GLU A 42 5.75 -2.51 -3.35
CA GLU A 42 6.27 -2.12 -4.66
C GLU A 42 5.96 -3.23 -5.67
N ARG A 43 5.47 -2.85 -6.84
CA ARG A 43 5.26 -3.79 -7.94
C ARG A 43 6.53 -3.89 -8.79
N ILE A 44 7.09 -5.11 -8.84
CA ILE A 44 8.15 -5.53 -9.77
C ILE A 44 7.55 -5.79 -11.15
#